data_AF-A0AAJ6JDB8-F1
#
_entry.id   AF-A0AAJ6JDB8-F1
#
_cell.length_a   1.000
_cell.length_b   1.000
_cell.length_c   1.000
_cell.angle_alpha   90.00
_cell.angle_beta   90.00
_cell.angle_gamma   90.00
#
_symmetry.space_group_name_H-M   'P 1'
#
loop_
_entity.id
_entity.type
_entity.pdbx_description
1 polymer ?
#
loop_
_entity_poly.entity_id
_entity_poly.type
_entity_poly.pdbx_seq_one_letter_code
_entity_poly.pdbx_strand_id
1 'polypeptide(L)'
;MAMITPEAGPVKNKEAREVPLHPHLIELGFIEFVTSSAKGYLFLTVAKNAEVQGKLRALKNRLGEFVRGIVSDKRVAPNYGWRHRFSTKSRKHGLDQEKRRMITDHAGERVDERVYGDPAGLYAEVCKLRRYQIVQESRILDAAE
;
A
#
# COMPACT_ATOMS: atom_id res chain seq x y z
N MET A 1 2.74 -11.28 -7.88
CA MET A 1 2.92 -10.98 -6.44
C MET A 1 4.06 -10.00 -6.29
N ALA A 2 4.07 -9.18 -5.24
CA ALA A 2 5.24 -8.40 -4.84
C ALA A 2 5.81 -8.99 -3.54
N MET A 3 7.12 -9.19 -3.48
CA MET A 3 7.82 -9.67 -2.29
C MET A 3 8.43 -8.47 -1.56
N ILE A 4 8.09 -8.30 -0.28
CA ILE A 4 8.72 -7.31 0.59
C ILE A 4 9.65 -8.08 1.52
N THR A 5 10.94 -7.76 1.48
CA THR A 5 11.95 -8.43 2.31
C THR A 5 12.56 -7.47 3.34
N PRO A 6 13.13 -7.98 4.45
CA PRO A 6 13.73 -7.13 5.49
C PRO A 6 14.89 -6.26 4.99
N GLU A 7 15.56 -6.65 3.89
CA GLU A 7 16.66 -5.91 3.28
C GLU A 7 16.17 -4.65 2.54
N ALA A 8 14.87 -4.53 2.27
CA ALA A 8 14.27 -3.35 1.65
C ALA A 8 14.19 -2.12 2.58
N GLY A 9 14.66 -2.25 3.84
CA GLY A 9 14.70 -1.19 4.84
C GLY A 9 13.86 -1.53 6.08
N PRO A 10 13.34 -0.53 6.82
CA PRO A 10 12.55 -0.78 8.03
C PRO A 10 11.21 -1.44 7.68
N VAL A 11 11.20 -2.78 7.66
CA VAL A 11 10.00 -3.61 7.55
C VAL A 11 9.53 -3.97 8.95
N LYS A 12 8.22 -3.90 9.18
CA LYS A 12 7.60 -4.28 10.45
C LYS A 12 7.96 -5.75 10.75
N ASN A 13 8.34 -6.02 11.99
CA ASN A 13 8.79 -7.33 12.49
C ASN A 13 10.01 -7.95 11.78
N LYS A 14 10.60 -7.30 10.77
CA LYS A 14 11.70 -7.84 9.95
C LYS A 14 11.39 -9.19 9.30
N GLU A 15 10.13 -9.40 8.91
CA GLU A 15 9.68 -10.61 8.22
C GLU A 15 9.41 -10.32 6.74
N ALA A 16 9.78 -11.27 5.88
CA ALA A 16 9.42 -11.21 4.48
C ALA A 16 7.93 -11.49 4.30
N ARG A 17 7.29 -10.84 3.35
CA ARG A 17 5.88 -11.09 3.03
C ARG A 17 5.56 -10.92 1.57
N GLU A 18 4.61 -11.72 1.13
CA GLU A 18 4.01 -11.61 -0.19
C GLU A 18 2.78 -10.70 -0.15
N VAL A 19 2.74 -9.73 -1.05
CA VAL A 19 1.59 -8.84 -1.23
C VAL A 19 1.02 -9.06 -2.64
N PRO A 20 -0.24 -9.47 -2.77
CA PRO A 20 -0.86 -9.63 -4.08
C PRO A 20 -1.12 -8.26 -4.72
N LEU A 21 -0.83 -8.17 -6.02
CA LEU A 21 -1.16 -7.01 -6.82
C LEU A 21 -2.47 -7.28 -7.54
N HIS A 22 -3.45 -6.41 -7.33
CA HIS A 22 -4.73 -6.48 -8.03
C HIS A 22 -4.52 -6.22 -9.54
N PRO A 23 -5.21 -6.92 -10.46
CA PRO A 23 -5.06 -6.72 -11.92
C PRO A 23 -5.18 -5.26 -12.35
N HIS A 24 -6.13 -4.53 -11.77
CA HIS A 24 -6.30 -3.11 -12.02
C HIS A 24 -5.04 -2.26 -11.70
N LEU A 25 -4.24 -2.60 -10.68
CA LEU A 25 -2.99 -1.87 -10.41
C LEU A 25 -1.94 -2.13 -11.49
N ILE A 26 -1.91 -3.36 -12.02
CA ILE A 26 -1.04 -3.74 -13.13
C ILE A 26 -1.46 -2.96 -14.37
N GLU A 27 -2.76 -2.93 -14.69
CA GLU A 27 -3.32 -2.18 -15.82
C GLU A 27 -3.07 -0.67 -15.73
N LEU A 28 -2.98 -0.11 -14.51
CA LEU A 28 -2.64 1.29 -14.29
C LEU A 28 -1.15 1.62 -14.51
N GLY A 29 -0.34 0.63 -14.88
CA GLY A 29 1.06 0.84 -15.22
C GLY A 29 2.02 0.62 -14.04
N PHE A 30 1.59 -0.03 -12.95
CA PHE A 30 2.46 -0.16 -11.77
C PHE A 30 3.71 -1.01 -12.05
N ILE A 31 3.60 -2.06 -12.86
CA ILE A 31 4.74 -2.92 -13.18
C ILE A 31 5.73 -2.15 -14.06
N GLU A 32 5.23 -1.43 -15.05
CA GLU A 32 5.97 -0.56 -15.94
C GLU A 32 6.74 0.49 -15.13
N PHE A 33 6.05 1.19 -14.22
CA PHE A 33 6.65 2.14 -13.29
C PHE A 33 7.80 1.53 -12.47
N VAL A 34 7.60 0.33 -11.90
CA VAL A 34 8.63 -0.35 -11.11
C VAL A 34 9.83 -0.71 -11.98
N THR A 35 9.60 -1.26 -13.18
CA THR A 35 10.68 -1.66 -14.09
C THR A 35 11.46 -0.50 -14.68
N SER A 36 10.83 0.67 -14.86
CA SER A 36 11.50 1.89 -15.32
C SER A 36 12.19 2.67 -14.19
N SER A 37 11.93 2.33 -12.94
CA SER A 37 12.49 3.03 -11.78
C SER A 37 13.97 2.70 -11.58
N ALA A 38 14.73 3.68 -11.09
CA ALA A 38 16.10 3.43 -10.65
C ALA A 38 16.13 2.44 -9.47
N LYS A 39 17.24 1.71 -9.34
CA LYS A 39 17.45 0.81 -8.19
C LYS A 39 17.39 1.59 -6.87
N GLY A 40 16.66 1.07 -5.89
CA GLY A 40 16.51 1.67 -4.56
C GLY A 40 15.04 1.82 -4.17
N TYR A 41 14.73 2.90 -3.44
CA TYR A 41 13.36 3.18 -3.02
C TYR A 41 12.50 3.68 -4.19
N LEU A 42 11.35 3.05 -4.42
CA LEU A 42 10.43 3.42 -5.50
C LEU A 42 9.82 4.83 -5.33
N PHE A 43 9.54 5.23 -4.09
CA PHE A 43 8.79 6.46 -3.79
C PHE A 43 9.60 7.46 -2.96
N LEU A 44 10.89 7.21 -2.73
CA LEU A 44 11.76 8.09 -1.95
C LEU A 44 13.04 8.39 -2.72
N THR A 45 13.34 9.67 -2.87
CA THR A 45 14.66 10.11 -3.31
C THR A 45 15.52 10.37 -2.08
N VAL A 46 16.50 9.51 -1.85
CA VAL A 46 17.45 9.63 -0.72
C VAL A 46 18.85 9.78 -1.30
N ALA A 47 19.52 10.89 -0.99
CA ALA A 47 20.94 11.05 -1.33
C ALA A 47 21.79 10.06 -0.50
N LYS A 48 22.98 9.68 -1.00
CA LYS A 48 23.85 8.64 -0.38
C LYS A 48 24.08 8.78 1.13
N ASN A 49 24.01 10.00 1.68
CA ASN A 49 24.27 10.30 3.10
C ASN A 49 23.06 10.92 3.84
N ALA A 50 21.87 10.92 3.23
CA ALA A 50 20.69 11.51 3.84
C ALA A 50 19.95 10.53 4.76
N GLU A 51 19.40 11.05 5.86
CA GLU A 51 18.59 10.26 6.79
C GLU A 51 17.27 9.82 6.13
N VAL A 52 17.13 8.50 5.93
CA VAL A 52 15.92 7.89 5.33
C VAL A 52 14.66 8.23 6.11
N GLN A 53 14.74 8.22 7.46
CA GLN A 53 13.58 8.47 8.32
C GLN A 53 13.02 9.89 8.17
N GLY A 54 13.89 10.90 8.08
CA GLY A 54 13.50 12.28 7.82
C GLY A 54 12.78 12.43 6.48
N LYS A 55 13.33 11.83 5.41
CA LYS A 55 12.69 11.85 4.07
C LYS A 55 11.36 11.11 4.04
N LEU A 56 11.26 9.97 4.71
CA LEU A 56 10.01 9.22 4.83
C LEU A 56 8.95 10.03 5.58
N ARG A 57 9.33 10.73 6.66
CA ARG A 57 8.41 11.62 7.39
C ARG A 57 7.92 12.77 6.51
N ALA A 58 8.82 13.42 5.77
CA ALA A 58 8.46 14.49 4.84
C ALA A 58 7.49 14.01 3.75
N LEU A 59 7.73 12.84 3.16
CA LEU A 59 6.81 12.24 2.17
C LEU A 59 5.43 11.98 2.78
N LYS A 60 5.38 11.38 3.98
CA LYS A 60 4.11 11.11 4.69
C LYS A 60 3.32 12.37 4.99
N ASN A 61 4.00 13.47 5.33
CA ASN A 61 3.37 14.77 5.57
C ASN A 61 2.80 15.35 4.27
N ARG A 62 3.59 15.40 3.20
CA ARG A 62 3.14 15.88 1.87
C ARG A 62 1.94 15.09 1.36
N LEU A 63 1.96 13.77 1.54
CA LEU A 63 0.85 12.91 1.15
C LEU A 63 -0.40 13.20 2.01
N GLY A 64 -0.22 13.44 3.31
CA GLY A 64 -1.30 13.87 4.20
C GLY A 64 -1.92 15.20 3.78
N GLU A 65 -1.10 16.20 3.46
CA GLU A 65 -1.52 17.52 2.96
C GLU A 65 -2.27 17.43 1.63
N PHE A 66 -1.74 16.65 0.67
CA PHE A 66 -2.43 16.40 -0.60
C PHE A 66 -3.83 15.83 -0.37
N VAL A 67 -3.95 14.78 0.45
CA VAL A 67 -5.24 14.15 0.73
C VAL A 67 -6.17 15.11 1.46
N ARG A 68 -5.65 16.03 2.29
CA ARG A 68 -6.48 17.04 2.96
C ARG A 68 -7.16 18.00 1.99
N GLY A 69 -6.55 18.25 0.82
CA GLY A 69 -7.20 19.00 -0.26
C GLY A 69 -8.44 18.29 -0.82
N ILE A 70 -8.50 16.96 -0.74
CA ILE A 70 -9.61 16.14 -1.25
C ILE A 70 -10.59 15.75 -0.13
N VAL A 71 -10.08 15.44 1.05
CA VAL A 71 -10.83 14.99 2.24
C VAL A 71 -10.54 15.94 3.41
N SER A 72 -11.38 16.97 3.52
CA SER A 72 -11.21 18.07 4.49
C SER A 72 -11.62 17.71 5.93
N ASP A 73 -12.35 16.63 6.16
CA ASP A 73 -12.80 16.22 7.50
C ASP A 73 -11.62 15.87 8.42
N LYS A 74 -11.34 16.75 9.39
CA LYS A 74 -10.21 16.64 10.33
C LYS A 74 -10.21 15.35 11.15
N ARG A 75 -11.35 14.68 11.33
CA ARG A 75 -11.47 13.42 12.08
C ARG A 75 -10.90 12.23 11.32
N VAL A 76 -10.72 12.35 10.01
CA VAL A 76 -10.10 11.31 9.18
C VAL A 76 -8.58 11.47 9.24
N ALA A 77 -7.87 10.40 9.62
CA ALA A 77 -6.42 10.32 9.48
C ALA A 77 -6.07 9.82 8.07
N PRO A 78 -5.58 10.66 7.15
CA PRO A 78 -5.46 10.31 5.73
C PRO A 78 -4.64 9.04 5.47
N ASN A 79 -3.45 8.98 6.06
CA ASN A 79 -2.52 7.87 5.87
C ASN A 79 -3.04 6.54 6.43
N TYR A 80 -3.89 6.60 7.44
CA TYR A 80 -4.52 5.43 8.06
C TYR A 80 -5.82 5.02 7.34
N GLY A 81 -6.48 5.99 6.70
CA GLY A 81 -7.75 5.85 6.00
C GLY A 81 -7.71 4.83 4.88
N TRP A 82 -6.63 4.74 4.11
CA TRP A 82 -6.54 3.74 3.03
C TRP A 82 -6.57 2.30 3.55
N ARG A 83 -5.84 2.00 4.62
CA ARG A 83 -5.84 0.65 5.21
C ARG A 83 -7.20 0.32 5.81
N HIS A 84 -7.84 1.28 6.48
CA HIS A 84 -9.22 1.11 6.95
C HIS A 84 -10.21 0.87 5.82
N ARG A 85 -10.06 1.62 4.72
CA ARG A 85 -10.87 1.47 3.51
C ARG A 85 -10.66 0.11 2.87
N PHE A 86 -9.41 -0.36 2.74
CA PHE A 86 -9.08 -1.70 2.26
C PHE A 86 -9.82 -2.73 3.13
N SER A 87 -9.61 -2.73 4.44
CA SER A 87 -10.26 -3.71 5.33
C SER A 87 -11.78 -3.65 5.28
N THR A 88 -12.37 -2.46 5.14
CA THR A 88 -13.82 -2.29 4.98
C THR A 88 -14.32 -2.90 3.67
N LYS A 89 -13.63 -2.65 2.55
CA LYS A 89 -13.97 -3.22 1.25
C LYS A 89 -13.75 -4.73 1.22
N SER A 90 -12.68 -5.23 1.85
CA SER A 90 -12.42 -6.65 2.00
C SER A 90 -13.58 -7.36 2.70
N ARG A 91 -14.09 -6.81 3.82
CA ARG A 91 -15.28 -7.36 4.50
C ARG A 91 -16.50 -7.35 3.59
N LYS A 92 -16.76 -6.22 2.92
CA LYS A 92 -17.92 -6.06 2.04
C LYS A 92 -17.93 -7.07 0.88
N HIS A 93 -16.75 -7.44 0.37
CA HIS A 93 -16.60 -8.31 -0.78
C HIS A 93 -16.24 -9.77 -0.41
N GLY A 94 -16.38 -10.15 0.86
CA GLY A 94 -16.19 -11.54 1.29
C GLY A 94 -14.75 -12.04 1.13
N LEU A 95 -13.77 -11.16 1.36
CA LEU A 95 -12.39 -11.61 1.50
C LEU A 95 -12.25 -12.39 2.80
N ASP A 96 -11.53 -13.49 2.72
CA ASP A 96 -11.18 -14.27 3.89
C ASP A 96 -10.47 -13.39 4.94
N GLN A 97 -10.84 -13.58 6.20
CA GLN A 97 -10.39 -12.73 7.30
C GLN A 97 -8.89 -12.85 7.52
N GLU A 98 -8.36 -14.07 7.49
CA GLU A 98 -6.96 -14.39 7.71
C GLU A 98 -6.13 -13.87 6.53
N LYS A 99 -6.52 -14.18 5.30
CA LYS A 99 -5.84 -13.70 4.08
C LYS A 99 -5.80 -12.17 4.03
N ARG A 100 -6.91 -11.50 4.36
CA ARG A 100 -6.93 -10.03 4.48
C ARG A 100 -5.93 -9.52 5.52
N ARG A 101 -5.86 -10.17 6.70
CA ARG A 101 -4.92 -9.79 7.77
C ARG A 101 -3.47 -9.93 7.30
N MET A 102 -3.15 -11.04 6.62
CA MET A 102 -1.83 -11.26 5.99
C MET A 102 -1.46 -10.14 5.02
N ILE A 103 -2.36 -9.76 4.09
CA ILE A 103 -2.12 -8.67 3.14
C ILE A 103 -1.78 -7.36 3.86
N THR A 104 -2.45 -7.08 4.99
CA THR A 104 -2.25 -5.85 5.76
C THR A 104 -1.19 -5.94 6.86
N ASP A 105 -0.47 -7.06 6.94
CA ASP A 105 0.54 -7.32 7.97
C ASP A 105 -0.01 -7.12 9.39
N HIS A 106 -1.17 -7.75 9.64
CA HIS A 106 -1.81 -7.85 10.95
C HIS A 106 -1.66 -9.28 11.46
N ALA A 107 -1.12 -9.45 12.66
CA ALA A 107 -1.00 -10.74 13.29
C ALA A 107 -2.38 -11.38 13.46
N GLY A 108 -2.44 -12.68 13.24
CA GLY A 108 -3.63 -13.46 13.54
C GLY A 108 -3.97 -13.40 15.03
N GLU A 109 -5.25 -13.56 15.36
CA GLU A 109 -5.68 -13.56 16.77
C GLU A 109 -5.60 -14.94 17.40
N ARG A 110 -5.71 -15.99 16.57
CA ARG A 110 -5.81 -17.39 16.97
C ARG A 110 -4.57 -18.19 16.57
N VAL A 111 -4.40 -19.38 17.15
CA VAL A 111 -3.23 -20.24 16.91
C VAL A 111 -3.17 -20.75 15.48
N ASP A 112 -4.32 -21.10 14.89
CA ASP A 112 -4.46 -21.42 13.46
C ASP A 112 -3.85 -20.33 12.58
N GLU A 113 -4.29 -19.08 12.74
CA GLU A 113 -3.79 -17.96 11.93
C GLU A 113 -2.30 -17.64 12.19
N ARG A 114 -1.81 -17.85 13.42
CA ARG A 114 -0.43 -17.50 13.81
C ARG A 114 0.60 -18.56 13.43
N VAL A 115 0.23 -19.83 13.52
CA VAL A 115 1.17 -20.97 13.40
C VAL A 115 1.00 -21.68 12.06
N TYR A 116 -0.23 -21.75 11.56
CA TYR A 116 -0.58 -22.53 10.37
C TYR A 116 -1.01 -21.67 9.18
N GLY A 117 -0.91 -20.35 9.31
CA GLY A 117 -1.31 -19.44 8.25
C GLY A 117 -0.48 -19.58 6.99
N ASP A 118 -1.16 -19.61 5.84
CA ASP A 118 -0.58 -19.86 4.52
C ASP A 118 -0.84 -18.67 3.57
N PRO A 119 0.14 -18.13 2.84
CA PRO A 119 -0.09 -17.11 1.81
C PRO A 119 -0.77 -17.61 0.52
N ALA A 120 -1.02 -18.91 0.35
CA ALA A 120 -1.70 -19.44 -0.83
C ALA A 120 -3.09 -18.78 -1.02
N GLY A 121 -3.43 -18.44 -2.26
CA GLY A 121 -4.74 -17.86 -2.60
C GLY A 121 -4.90 -16.36 -2.35
N LEU A 122 -3.89 -15.65 -1.81
CA LEU A 122 -3.96 -14.19 -1.59
C LEU A 122 -4.34 -13.40 -2.86
N TYR A 123 -3.87 -13.84 -4.03
CA TYR A 123 -4.24 -13.23 -5.31
C TYR A 123 -5.73 -13.40 -5.65
N ALA A 124 -6.30 -14.58 -5.44
CA ALA A 124 -7.72 -14.82 -5.66
C ALA A 124 -8.57 -13.94 -4.74
N GLU A 125 -8.14 -13.78 -3.48
CA GLU A 125 -8.80 -12.90 -2.51
C GLU A 125 -8.77 -11.44 -2.93
N VAL A 126 -7.61 -10.91 -3.36
CA VAL A 126 -7.54 -9.50 -3.77
C VAL A 126 -8.44 -9.23 -4.99
N CYS A 127 -8.55 -10.18 -5.92
CA CYS A 127 -9.38 -10.06 -7.13
C CYS A 127 -10.89 -9.97 -6.86
N LYS A 128 -11.36 -10.31 -5.66
CA LYS A 128 -12.77 -10.10 -5.25
C LYS A 128 -13.11 -8.61 -5.08
N LEU A 129 -12.10 -7.75 -4.90
CA LEU A 129 -12.31 -6.31 -4.74
C LEU A 129 -12.73 -5.69 -6.08
N ARG A 130 -13.71 -4.77 -6.04
CA ARG A 130 -14.12 -4.04 -7.24
C ARG A 130 -13.05 -3.04 -7.68
N ARG A 131 -12.89 -2.89 -9.00
CA ARG A 131 -12.13 -1.81 -9.62
C ARG A 131 -12.67 -0.45 -9.18
N TYR A 132 -11.76 0.52 -9.10
CA TYR A 132 -12.14 1.93 -9.00
C TYR A 132 -12.36 2.48 -10.40
N GLN A 133 -13.39 3.30 -10.59
CA GLN A 133 -13.47 4.14 -11.78
C GLN A 133 -12.49 5.29 -11.60
N ILE A 134 -11.48 5.37 -12.45
CA ILE A 134 -10.53 6.47 -12.43
C ILE A 134 -11.02 7.52 -13.42
N VAL A 135 -11.38 8.68 -12.89
CA VAL A 135 -11.67 9.86 -13.72
C VAL A 135 -10.33 10.55 -13.91
N GLN A 136 -9.82 10.62 -15.15
CA GLN A 136 -8.65 11.45 -15.44
C GLN A 136 -9.08 12.91 -15.36
N GLU A 137 -8.72 13.59 -14.27
CA GLU A 137 -8.73 15.05 -14.27
C GLU A 137 -7.51 15.55 -15.04
N SER A 138 -7.74 16.03 -16.26
CA SER A 138 -6.78 16.86 -16.98
C SER A 138 -6.68 18.22 -16.28
N ARG A 139 -5.80 18.33 -15.26
CA ARG A 139 -5.16 19.57 -14.73
C ARG A 139 -4.86 19.44 -13.23
N ILE A 140 -3.71 18.87 -12.90
CA ILE A 140 -2.98 19.24 -11.67
C ILE A 140 -1.48 19.28 -12.03
N LEU A 141 -1.10 20.12 -12.98
CA LEU A 141 0.31 20.46 -13.25
C LEU A 141 0.56 21.95 -13.51
N ASP A 142 -0.42 22.84 -13.33
CA ASP A 142 -0.26 24.29 -13.58
C ASP A 142 -0.17 25.13 -12.30
N ALA A 143 0.45 24.61 -11.23
CA ALA A 143 0.69 25.38 -10.00
C ALA A 143 2.06 25.07 -9.40
N ALA A 144 3.10 25.29 -10.19
CA ALA A 144 4.48 25.45 -9.73
C ALA A 144 5.30 26.20 -10.79
N GLU A 145 4.92 27.45 -11.06
CA GLU A 145 5.82 28.51 -11.53
C GLU A 145 5.71 29.71 -10.58
#